data_AF-A0A956EE47-F1
#
_entry.id   AF-A0A956EE47-F1
#
_cell.length_a   1.000
_cell.length_b   1.000
_cell.length_c   1.000
_cell.angle_alpha   90.00
_cell.angle_beta   90.00
_cell.angle_gamma   90.00
#
_symmetry.space_group_name_H-M   'P 1'
#
loop_
_entity.id
_entity.type
_entity.pdbx_description
1 polymer ?
#
loop_
_entity_poly.entity_id
_entity_poly.type
_entity_poly.pdbx_seq_one_letter_code
_entity_poly.pdbx_strand_id
1 'polypeptide(L)'
;MTERRAAETTPLPVSAESAAPSPEPSLAAWVLRGYSWKSLVALALIVLVGSSVGYSWSDLVDANGVDALLLGTWIWMTLMLCWRVTPRWDLLLLVSGLAGGGIIEWWGTTTQLWTYFTRERPPLWILPAWPIAAISIDRMALFYSAAWRRVERRRGATQQRAFRAIYWVCLPTFVVGMSWFLWPAIDKPASWAVVCIMLAVTLTPKDPRGDVMLFLAGTSLGVFLEYWGTSRQCWTYYTHQVPPPIAVVAHGFAALAFNRVAQAIAERLAIVAPALEAPGLGSPAPGLEALPGAASAE
;
A
#
# COMPACT_ATOMS: atom_id res chain seq x y z
N MET A 1 12.42 -34.80 67.51
CA MET A 1 12.89 -33.46 67.12
C MET A 1 12.23 -33.16 65.79
N THR A 2 11.10 -32.46 65.83
CA THR A 2 10.21 -32.29 64.67
C THR A 2 9.91 -30.80 64.58
N GLU A 3 10.71 -30.09 63.78
CA GLU A 3 10.58 -28.64 63.60
C GLU A 3 9.32 -28.32 62.78
N ARG A 4 8.34 -27.70 63.45
CA ARG A 4 7.21 -27.01 62.80
C ARG A 4 7.74 -25.69 62.22
N ARG A 5 7.96 -25.64 60.91
CA ARG A 5 8.15 -24.37 60.16
C ARG A 5 6.84 -23.58 60.19
N ALA A 6 6.91 -22.38 60.77
CA ALA A 6 5.84 -21.39 60.73
C ALA A 6 5.60 -20.95 59.28
N ALA A 7 4.35 -21.03 58.83
CA ALA A 7 3.93 -20.58 57.51
C ALA A 7 4.01 -19.04 57.46
N GLU A 8 4.93 -18.55 56.65
CA GLU A 8 5.12 -17.13 56.35
C GLU A 8 3.92 -16.67 55.48
N THR A 9 2.96 -15.99 56.11
CA THR A 9 1.81 -15.37 55.42
C THR A 9 2.30 -14.25 54.50
N THR A 10 2.51 -14.59 53.23
CA THR A 10 2.77 -13.61 52.16
C THR A 10 1.52 -12.74 51.98
N PRO A 11 1.60 -11.40 52.13
CA PRO A 11 0.45 -10.54 51.89
C PRO A 11 0.00 -10.67 50.44
N LEU A 12 -1.31 -10.91 50.25
CA LEU A 12 -1.92 -11.00 48.93
C LEU A 12 -1.64 -9.70 48.14
N PRO A 13 -1.25 -9.80 46.86
CA PRO A 13 -0.99 -8.63 46.03
C PRO A 13 -2.23 -7.73 46.03
N VAL A 14 -2.04 -6.48 46.43
CA VAL A 14 -3.07 -5.43 46.36
C VAL A 14 -3.64 -5.45 44.95
N SER A 15 -4.93 -5.81 44.84
CA SER A 15 -5.67 -5.89 43.59
C SER A 15 -5.40 -4.64 42.78
N ALA A 16 -4.67 -4.78 41.67
CA ALA A 16 -4.34 -3.67 40.79
C ALA A 16 -5.64 -3.01 40.36
N GLU A 17 -5.90 -1.84 40.92
CA GLU A 17 -7.06 -1.02 40.63
C GLU A 17 -7.06 -0.82 39.11
N SER A 18 -8.06 -1.42 38.45
CA SER A 18 -8.19 -1.45 36.99
C SER A 18 -8.32 -0.01 36.50
N ALA A 19 -7.19 0.64 36.21
CA ALA A 19 -7.16 1.99 35.68
C ALA A 19 -8.09 2.08 34.47
N ALA A 20 -9.06 2.99 34.54
CA ALA A 20 -9.99 3.20 33.45
C ALA A 20 -9.20 3.46 32.15
N PRO A 21 -9.60 2.85 31.02
CA PRO A 21 -8.88 3.01 29.76
C PRO A 21 -8.81 4.49 29.39
N SER A 22 -7.62 4.96 29.03
CA SER A 22 -7.42 6.35 28.62
C SER A 22 -8.27 6.67 27.39
N PRO A 23 -8.85 7.88 27.31
CA PRO A 23 -9.75 8.25 26.23
C PRO A 23 -9.04 8.16 24.88
N GLU A 24 -9.68 7.50 23.92
CA GLU A 24 -9.12 7.36 22.59
C GLU A 24 -8.92 8.75 21.93
N PRO A 25 -7.79 8.96 21.26
CA PRO A 25 -7.51 10.21 20.59
C PRO A 25 -8.47 10.47 19.42
N SER A 26 -8.77 11.75 19.19
CA SER A 26 -9.53 12.19 18.01
C SER A 26 -8.84 11.76 16.70
N LEU A 27 -9.61 11.64 15.61
CA LEU A 27 -9.05 11.31 14.30
C LEU A 27 -7.99 12.34 13.87
N ALA A 28 -8.24 13.63 14.10
CA ALA A 28 -7.29 14.70 13.81
C ALA A 28 -5.98 14.53 14.59
N ALA A 29 -6.05 14.29 15.90
CA ALA A 29 -4.85 14.05 16.73
C ALA A 29 -4.10 12.76 16.31
N TRP A 30 -4.81 11.76 15.81
CA TRP A 30 -4.19 10.56 15.25
C TRP A 30 -3.49 10.83 13.91
N VAL A 31 -4.10 11.61 13.01
CA VAL A 31 -3.48 12.02 11.75
C VAL A 31 -2.23 12.86 12.01
N LEU A 32 -2.33 13.90 12.84
CA LEU A 32 -1.20 14.79 13.13
C LEU A 32 0.00 14.04 13.72
N ARG A 33 -0.24 13.06 14.60
CA ARG A 33 0.83 12.22 15.17
C ARG A 33 1.52 11.29 14.17
N GLY A 34 0.97 11.12 12.97
CA GLY A 34 1.68 10.41 11.91
C GLY A 34 2.81 11.23 11.29
N TYR A 35 2.83 12.56 11.46
CA TYR A 35 3.95 13.39 11.03
C TYR A 35 5.00 13.48 12.14
N SER A 36 6.25 13.18 11.79
CA SER A 36 7.40 13.11 12.71
C SER A 36 8.64 13.73 12.08
N TRP A 37 9.77 13.69 12.78
CA TRP A 37 11.06 14.10 12.19
C TRP A 37 11.37 13.34 10.88
N LYS A 38 11.03 12.04 10.80
CA LYS A 38 11.20 11.23 9.58
C LYS A 38 10.38 11.78 8.40
N SER A 39 9.26 12.43 8.68
CA SER A 39 8.43 13.11 7.68
C SER A 39 9.14 14.30 7.07
N LEU A 40 9.92 15.05 7.87
CA LEU A 40 10.74 16.15 7.36
C LEU A 40 11.87 15.63 6.46
N VAL A 41 12.49 14.50 6.82
CA VAL A 41 13.48 13.84 5.96
C VAL A 41 12.85 13.38 4.65
N ALA A 42 11.70 12.71 4.71
CA ALA A 42 10.97 12.28 3.52
C ALA A 42 10.61 13.48 2.63
N LEU A 43 10.10 14.57 3.22
CA LEU A 43 9.79 15.79 2.49
C LEU A 43 11.03 16.39 1.83
N ALA A 44 12.14 16.48 2.55
CA ALA A 44 13.40 17.00 2.00
C ALA A 44 13.89 16.15 0.82
N LEU A 45 13.80 14.81 0.91
CA LEU A 45 14.15 13.91 -0.18
C LEU A 45 13.20 14.07 -1.38
N ILE A 46 11.89 14.18 -1.15
CA ILE A 46 10.90 14.44 -2.20
C ILE A 46 11.19 15.75 -2.91
N VAL A 47 11.44 16.82 -2.14
CA VAL A 47 11.78 18.14 -2.71
C VAL A 47 13.08 18.07 -3.49
N LEU A 48 14.12 17.42 -2.96
CA LEU A 48 15.41 17.25 -3.64
C LEU A 48 15.26 16.50 -4.97
N VAL A 49 14.63 15.31 -4.94
CA VAL A 49 14.42 14.49 -6.15
C VAL A 49 13.48 15.20 -7.13
N GLY A 50 12.35 15.72 -6.64
CA GLY A 50 11.37 16.43 -7.47
C GLY A 50 11.96 17.68 -8.13
N SER A 51 12.83 18.42 -7.43
CA SER A 51 13.51 19.59 -7.99
C SER A 51 14.58 19.17 -9.01
N SER A 52 15.31 18.08 -8.75
CA SER A 52 16.26 17.52 -9.72
C SER A 52 15.55 17.09 -11.00
N VAL A 53 14.41 16.40 -10.88
CA VAL A 53 13.56 15.99 -12.01
C VAL A 53 13.03 17.23 -12.73
N GLY A 54 12.38 18.15 -12.00
CA GLY A 54 11.85 19.38 -12.57
C GLY A 54 12.91 20.22 -13.28
N TYR A 55 14.16 20.21 -12.80
CA TYR A 55 15.28 20.85 -13.47
C TYR A 55 15.70 20.11 -14.75
N SER A 56 15.90 18.79 -14.67
CA SER A 56 16.34 17.96 -15.80
C SER A 56 15.36 17.94 -16.98
N TRP A 57 14.07 18.13 -16.73
CA TRP A 57 13.01 18.16 -17.75
C TRP A 57 12.28 19.51 -17.78
N SER A 58 12.93 20.58 -17.34
CA SER A 58 12.33 21.92 -17.28
C SER A 58 11.88 22.44 -18.66
N ASP A 59 12.51 21.97 -19.73
CA ASP A 59 12.14 22.22 -21.13
C ASP A 59 10.79 21.59 -21.53
N LEU A 60 10.37 20.54 -20.84
CA LEU A 60 9.08 19.86 -21.06
C LEU A 60 7.96 20.40 -20.17
N VAL A 61 8.26 21.28 -19.21
CA VAL A 61 7.29 21.81 -18.25
C VAL A 61 6.74 23.14 -18.74
N ASP A 62 5.48 23.17 -19.15
CA ASP A 62 4.77 24.42 -19.44
C ASP A 62 4.32 25.09 -18.12
N ALA A 63 5.02 26.16 -17.73
CA ALA A 63 4.72 26.93 -16.54
C ALA A 63 3.38 27.71 -16.64
N ASN A 64 2.82 27.89 -17.84
CA ASN A 64 1.61 28.69 -18.06
C ASN A 64 0.31 27.90 -17.87
N GLY A 65 0.40 26.58 -17.69
CA GLY A 65 -0.75 25.67 -17.67
C GLY A 65 -0.67 24.61 -16.58
N VAL A 66 -0.43 25.00 -15.32
CA VAL A 66 -0.40 24.05 -14.19
C VAL A 66 -1.75 23.36 -14.07
N ASP A 67 -1.78 22.06 -14.36
CA ASP A 67 -2.99 21.24 -14.24
C ASP A 67 -3.36 21.07 -12.76
N ALA A 68 -4.50 21.64 -12.36
CA ALA A 68 -4.94 21.64 -10.96
C ALA A 68 -5.20 20.23 -10.40
N LEU A 69 -5.65 19.29 -11.24
CA LEU A 69 -5.90 17.91 -10.83
C LEU A 69 -4.58 17.17 -10.58
N LEU A 70 -3.59 17.34 -11.48
CA LEU A 70 -2.25 16.81 -11.30
C LEU A 70 -1.61 17.37 -10.03
N LEU A 71 -1.65 18.70 -9.86
CA LEU A 71 -1.08 19.37 -8.69
C LEU A 71 -1.76 18.88 -7.40
N GLY A 72 -3.09 18.80 -7.38
CA GLY A 72 -3.83 18.29 -6.23
C GLY A 72 -3.47 16.84 -5.89
N THR A 73 -3.32 15.98 -6.90
CA THR A 73 -2.91 14.59 -6.74
C THR A 73 -1.48 14.48 -6.19
N TRP A 74 -0.55 15.30 -6.69
CA TRP A 74 0.82 15.36 -6.19
C TRP A 74 0.92 15.89 -4.75
N ILE A 75 0.17 16.93 -4.41
CA ILE A 75 0.11 17.43 -3.03
C ILE A 75 -0.42 16.33 -2.12
N TRP A 76 -1.51 15.66 -2.51
CA TRP A 76 -2.08 14.55 -1.74
C TRP A 76 -1.08 13.40 -1.53
N MET A 77 -0.46 12.91 -2.60
CA MET A 77 0.54 11.84 -2.50
C MET A 77 1.75 12.26 -1.68
N THR A 78 2.21 13.50 -1.80
CA THR A 78 3.31 14.05 -0.98
C THR A 78 2.94 14.05 0.51
N LEU A 79 1.72 14.48 0.84
CA LEU A 79 1.22 14.44 2.23
C LEU A 79 1.16 13.01 2.76
N MET A 80 0.77 12.03 1.93
CA MET A 80 0.74 10.61 2.30
C MET A 80 2.13 10.02 2.46
N LEU A 81 3.06 10.29 1.53
CA LEU A 81 4.46 9.84 1.60
C LEU A 81 5.16 10.31 2.88
N CYS A 82 4.86 11.54 3.30
CA CYS A 82 5.39 12.11 4.53
C CYS A 82 4.69 11.57 5.80
N TRP A 83 3.59 10.86 5.68
CA TRP A 83 2.79 10.43 6.83
C TRP A 83 3.16 9.00 7.27
N ARG A 84 3.44 8.84 8.57
CA ARG A 84 3.82 7.57 9.22
C ARG A 84 4.99 6.85 8.53
N VAL A 85 6.04 7.59 8.16
CA VAL A 85 7.23 7.05 7.47
C VAL A 85 7.85 5.86 8.21
N THR A 86 8.01 4.75 7.50
CA THR A 86 8.58 3.48 7.98
C THR A 86 9.67 3.03 7.01
N PRO A 87 10.92 3.54 7.12
CA PRO A 87 11.93 3.45 6.05
C PRO A 87 12.17 2.04 5.50
N ARG A 88 12.18 1.01 6.37
CA ARG A 88 12.33 -0.39 5.95
C ARG A 88 11.17 -0.87 5.07
N TRP A 89 9.95 -0.61 5.51
CA TRP A 89 8.74 -0.98 4.78
C TRP A 89 8.58 -0.15 3.50
N ASP A 90 8.86 1.15 3.58
CA ASP A 90 8.80 2.05 2.44
C ASP A 90 9.82 1.69 1.37
N LEU A 91 11.00 1.23 1.75
CA LEU A 91 11.98 0.70 0.81
C LEU A 91 11.48 -0.57 0.10
N LEU A 92 10.83 -1.49 0.83
CA LEU A 92 10.25 -2.69 0.22
C LEU A 92 9.10 -2.37 -0.73
N LEU A 93 8.25 -1.40 -0.37
CA LEU A 93 7.20 -0.88 -1.25
C LEU A 93 7.78 -0.13 -2.46
N LEU A 94 8.87 0.61 -2.28
CA LEU A 94 9.57 1.29 -3.35
C LEU A 94 10.12 0.27 -4.36
N VAL A 95 10.82 -0.76 -3.88
CA VAL A 95 11.41 -1.80 -4.74
C VAL A 95 10.31 -2.61 -5.44
N SER A 96 9.30 -3.06 -4.69
CA SER A 96 8.19 -3.85 -5.27
C SER A 96 7.34 -3.03 -6.24
N GLY A 97 7.05 -1.76 -5.92
CA GLY A 97 6.33 -0.84 -6.79
C GLY A 97 7.11 -0.51 -8.06
N LEU A 98 8.42 -0.27 -7.97
CA LEU A 98 9.26 -0.02 -9.14
C LEU A 98 9.34 -1.25 -10.06
N ALA A 99 9.63 -2.43 -9.50
CA ALA A 99 9.75 -3.66 -10.28
C ALA A 99 8.40 -4.10 -10.87
N GLY A 100 7.34 -4.12 -10.05
CA GLY A 100 6.01 -4.50 -10.48
C GLY A 100 5.40 -3.50 -11.46
N GLY A 101 5.56 -2.19 -11.20
CA GLY A 101 5.18 -1.14 -12.13
C GLY A 101 5.90 -1.25 -13.47
N GLY A 102 7.22 -1.51 -13.46
CA GLY A 102 7.98 -1.76 -14.68
C GLY A 102 7.47 -2.96 -15.49
N ILE A 103 7.08 -4.05 -14.83
CA ILE A 103 6.46 -5.22 -15.48
C ILE A 103 5.10 -4.84 -16.09
N ILE A 104 4.26 -4.11 -15.37
CA ILE A 104 2.94 -3.67 -15.84
C ILE A 104 3.09 -2.77 -17.07
N GLU A 105 3.96 -1.76 -17.01
CA GLU A 105 4.22 -0.86 -18.13
C GLU A 105 4.78 -1.58 -19.34
N TRP A 106 5.76 -2.47 -19.14
CA TRP A 106 6.34 -3.27 -20.22
C TRP A 106 5.27 -4.13 -20.88
N TRP A 107 4.45 -4.83 -20.08
CA TRP A 107 3.38 -5.68 -20.59
C TRP A 107 2.35 -4.89 -21.38
N GLY A 108 1.76 -3.85 -20.79
CA GLY A 108 0.66 -3.12 -21.42
C GLY A 108 1.05 -2.37 -22.68
N THR A 109 2.21 -1.71 -22.64
CA THR A 109 2.69 -0.93 -23.80
C THR A 109 3.24 -1.83 -24.91
N THR A 110 3.79 -3.01 -24.60
CA THR A 110 4.22 -3.98 -25.62
C THR A 110 3.02 -4.66 -26.27
N THR A 111 1.99 -4.98 -25.48
CA THR A 111 0.76 -5.62 -25.97
C THR A 111 -0.25 -4.66 -26.60
N GLN A 112 0.05 -3.35 -26.64
CA GLN A 112 -0.84 -2.30 -27.14
C GLN A 112 -2.18 -2.18 -26.37
N LEU A 113 -2.24 -2.63 -25.11
CA LEU A 113 -3.42 -2.40 -24.28
C LEU A 113 -3.56 -0.90 -23.94
N TRP A 114 -2.43 -0.20 -23.83
CA TRP A 114 -2.36 1.26 -23.83
C TRP A 114 -1.11 1.77 -24.54
N THR A 115 -1.15 3.03 -24.93
CA THR A 115 -0.03 3.75 -25.54
C THR A 115 0.15 5.11 -24.89
N TYR A 116 1.39 5.50 -24.65
CA TYR A 116 1.75 6.84 -24.18
C TYR A 116 1.97 7.81 -25.35
N PHE A 117 1.83 9.11 -25.10
CA PHE A 117 2.15 10.14 -26.09
C PHE A 117 3.61 10.07 -26.56
N THR A 118 4.54 9.62 -25.70
CA THR A 118 5.97 9.43 -26.05
C THR A 118 6.23 8.22 -26.92
N ARG A 119 5.26 7.30 -27.05
CA ARG A 119 5.37 6.00 -27.76
C ARG A 119 6.45 5.05 -27.23
N GLU A 120 7.07 5.35 -26.09
CA GLU A 120 8.06 4.50 -25.42
C GLU A 120 7.44 3.19 -24.89
N ARG A 121 8.24 2.11 -24.80
CA ARG A 121 7.81 0.76 -24.38
C ARG A 121 8.93 0.01 -23.62
N PRO A 122 8.92 -0.04 -22.27
CA PRO A 122 8.10 0.77 -21.37
C PRO A 122 8.59 2.23 -21.33
N PRO A 123 7.70 3.20 -21.04
CA PRO A 123 8.12 4.57 -20.77
C PRO A 123 8.90 4.66 -19.45
N LEU A 124 10.17 5.05 -19.52
CA LEU A 124 10.99 5.15 -18.31
C LEU A 124 10.58 6.32 -17.41
N TRP A 125 10.00 7.37 -18.00
CA TRP A 125 9.61 8.58 -17.29
C TRP A 125 8.49 8.38 -16.27
N ILE A 126 7.61 7.39 -16.47
CA ILE A 126 6.50 7.12 -15.53
C ILE A 126 6.87 6.12 -14.43
N LEU A 127 7.97 5.37 -14.58
CA LEU A 127 8.39 4.37 -13.60
C LEU A 127 8.52 4.91 -12.16
N PRO A 128 9.02 6.14 -11.92
CA PRO A 128 9.06 6.71 -10.58
C PRO A 128 7.69 6.94 -9.94
N ALA A 129 6.61 7.05 -10.73
CA ALA A 129 5.26 7.25 -10.20
C ALA A 129 4.71 6.01 -9.48
N TRP A 130 5.11 4.81 -9.91
CA TRP A 130 4.67 3.55 -9.32
C TRP A 130 5.02 3.38 -7.83
N PRO A 131 6.29 3.54 -7.38
CA PRO A 131 6.61 3.48 -5.96
C PRO A 131 5.97 4.61 -5.14
N ILE A 132 5.80 5.80 -5.73
CA ILE A 132 5.10 6.93 -5.10
C ILE A 132 3.63 6.56 -4.82
N ALA A 133 2.94 6.01 -5.82
CA ALA A 133 1.57 5.54 -5.69
C ALA A 133 1.48 4.39 -4.69
N ALA A 134 2.38 3.40 -4.76
CA ALA A 134 2.38 2.25 -3.86
C ALA A 134 2.44 2.64 -2.37
N ILE A 135 3.36 3.54 -2.00
CA ILE A 135 3.49 4.02 -0.62
C ILE A 135 2.29 4.89 -0.24
N SER A 136 1.83 5.77 -1.14
CA SER A 136 0.67 6.62 -0.88
C SER A 136 -0.60 5.79 -0.62
N ILE A 137 -0.82 4.73 -1.40
CA ILE A 137 -1.95 3.82 -1.29
C ILE A 137 -1.87 3.01 0.02
N ASP A 138 -0.68 2.52 0.39
CA ASP A 138 -0.46 1.86 1.69
C ASP A 138 -0.89 2.76 2.86
N ARG A 139 -0.50 4.04 2.82
CA ARG A 139 -0.92 5.03 3.82
C ARG A 139 -2.40 5.35 3.78
N MET A 140 -2.99 5.50 2.61
CA MET A 140 -4.44 5.66 2.46
C MET A 140 -5.20 4.47 3.05
N ALA A 141 -4.70 3.24 2.87
CA ALA A 141 -5.30 2.04 3.46
C ALA A 141 -5.25 2.04 5.00
N LEU A 142 -4.15 2.52 5.59
CA LEU A 142 -4.05 2.72 7.05
C LEU A 142 -5.05 3.77 7.54
N PHE A 143 -5.20 4.87 6.80
CA PHE A 143 -6.18 5.91 7.10
C PHE A 143 -7.62 5.36 7.03
N TYR A 144 -7.97 4.66 5.95
CA TYR A 144 -9.28 4.01 5.79
C TYR A 144 -9.55 3.02 6.92
N SER A 145 -8.58 2.17 7.25
CA SER A 145 -8.69 1.21 8.35
C SER A 145 -8.96 1.89 9.69
N ALA A 146 -8.28 3.02 9.97
CA ALA A 146 -8.48 3.77 11.21
C ALA A 146 -9.80 4.55 11.25
N ALA A 147 -10.25 5.09 10.12
CA ALA A 147 -11.56 5.72 10.01
C ALA A 147 -12.66 4.67 10.20
N TRP A 148 -12.54 3.53 9.52
CA TRP A 148 -13.50 2.44 9.56
C TRP A 148 -13.63 1.82 10.97
N ARG A 149 -12.52 1.57 11.66
CA ARG A 149 -12.54 1.06 13.05
C ARG A 149 -13.36 1.91 14.01
N ARG A 150 -13.43 3.23 13.81
CA ARG A 150 -14.22 4.13 14.66
C ARG A 150 -15.72 3.98 14.44
N VAL A 151 -16.14 3.76 13.20
CA VAL A 151 -17.54 3.47 12.84
C VAL A 151 -17.97 2.10 13.42
N GLU A 152 -17.00 1.20 13.55
CA GLU A 152 -17.25 -0.23 13.67
C GLU A 152 -17.24 -0.79 15.10
N ARG A 153 -16.95 0.03 16.12
CA ARG A 153 -16.87 -0.39 17.54
C ARG A 153 -18.14 -1.07 18.10
N ARG A 154 -19.20 -1.25 17.29
CA ARG A 154 -20.47 -1.86 17.65
C ARG A 154 -20.75 -3.25 17.05
N ARG A 155 -19.90 -3.82 16.17
CA ARG A 155 -20.32 -4.98 15.31
C ARG A 155 -19.52 -6.30 15.37
N GLY A 156 -18.40 -6.40 16.09
CA GLY A 156 -17.75 -7.68 16.47
C GLY A 156 -17.46 -8.68 15.33
N ALA A 157 -17.48 -9.99 15.63
CA ALA A 157 -17.07 -11.09 14.73
C ALA A 157 -17.82 -11.17 13.37
N THR A 158 -19.03 -10.62 13.28
CA THR A 158 -19.81 -10.53 12.03
C THR A 158 -19.06 -9.76 10.94
N GLN A 159 -18.23 -8.80 11.35
CA GLN A 159 -17.43 -8.00 10.44
C GLN A 159 -16.39 -8.82 9.66
N GLN A 160 -15.67 -9.72 10.31
CA GLN A 160 -14.58 -10.45 9.64
C GLN A 160 -15.14 -11.30 8.49
N ARG A 161 -16.33 -11.85 8.68
CA ARG A 161 -17.08 -12.54 7.63
C ARG A 161 -17.48 -11.59 6.49
N ALA A 162 -17.91 -10.38 6.81
CA ALA A 162 -18.25 -9.37 5.80
C ALA A 162 -17.04 -8.97 4.95
N PHE A 163 -15.87 -8.69 5.57
CA PHE A 163 -14.65 -8.38 4.81
C PHE A 163 -14.18 -9.53 3.94
N ARG A 164 -14.26 -10.76 4.45
CA ARG A 164 -13.97 -11.97 3.66
C ARG A 164 -14.94 -12.11 2.48
N ALA A 165 -16.23 -11.85 2.67
CA ALA A 165 -17.20 -11.87 1.58
C ALA A 165 -16.91 -10.78 0.54
N ILE A 166 -16.64 -9.55 0.97
CA ILE A 166 -16.26 -8.44 0.08
C ILE A 166 -15.01 -8.79 -0.72
N TYR A 167 -13.98 -9.36 -0.07
CA TYR A 167 -12.78 -9.82 -0.74
C TYR A 167 -13.08 -10.81 -1.87
N TRP A 168 -13.85 -11.87 -1.56
CA TRP A 168 -14.19 -12.93 -2.53
C TRP A 168 -15.20 -12.52 -3.58
N VAL A 169 -15.86 -11.37 -3.42
CA VAL A 169 -16.65 -10.76 -4.50
C VAL A 169 -15.77 -9.85 -5.34
N CYS A 170 -15.09 -8.88 -4.72
CA CYS A 170 -14.37 -7.83 -5.42
C CYS A 170 -13.18 -8.35 -6.23
N LEU A 171 -12.32 -9.19 -5.64
CA LEU A 171 -11.08 -9.57 -6.33
C LEU A 171 -11.32 -10.55 -7.47
N PRO A 172 -12.12 -11.63 -7.33
CA PRO A 172 -12.45 -12.48 -8.47
C PRO A 172 -13.19 -11.72 -9.57
N THR A 173 -14.09 -10.79 -9.21
CA THR A 173 -14.76 -9.92 -10.20
C THR A 173 -13.75 -9.08 -10.95
N PHE A 174 -12.76 -8.49 -10.25
CA PHE A 174 -11.67 -7.77 -10.90
C PHE A 174 -10.86 -8.69 -11.84
N VAL A 175 -10.48 -9.90 -11.41
CA VAL A 175 -9.71 -10.83 -12.26
C VAL A 175 -10.48 -11.18 -13.54
N VAL A 176 -11.78 -11.44 -13.44
CA VAL A 176 -12.64 -11.70 -14.62
C VAL A 176 -12.70 -10.47 -15.52
N GLY A 177 -12.97 -9.29 -14.95
CA GLY A 177 -13.04 -8.04 -15.70
C GLY A 177 -11.72 -7.68 -16.39
N MET A 178 -10.59 -7.87 -15.70
CA MET A 178 -9.26 -7.62 -16.24
C MET A 178 -8.88 -8.63 -17.32
N SER A 179 -9.29 -9.90 -17.15
CA SER A 179 -9.10 -10.95 -18.17
C SER A 179 -9.88 -10.65 -19.45
N TRP A 180 -11.10 -10.11 -19.32
CA TRP A 180 -11.84 -9.60 -20.48
C TRP A 180 -11.12 -8.37 -21.07
N PHE A 181 -10.72 -7.41 -20.26
CA PHE A 181 -10.02 -6.22 -20.74
C PHE A 181 -8.74 -6.56 -21.54
N LEU A 182 -7.97 -7.56 -21.11
CA LEU A 182 -6.76 -7.98 -21.83
C LEU A 182 -7.01 -8.97 -22.98
N TRP A 183 -8.26 -9.33 -23.27
CA TRP A 183 -8.62 -10.31 -24.30
C TRP A 183 -7.98 -10.04 -25.68
N PRO A 184 -7.90 -8.78 -26.17
CA PRO A 184 -7.22 -8.50 -27.44
C PRO A 184 -5.74 -8.89 -27.48
N ALA A 185 -5.11 -9.07 -26.31
CA ALA A 185 -3.72 -9.45 -26.16
C ALA A 185 -3.54 -10.88 -25.60
N ILE A 186 -4.59 -11.71 -25.61
CA ILE A 186 -4.53 -13.07 -25.02
C ILE A 186 -3.60 -14.01 -25.78
N ASP A 187 -3.28 -13.72 -27.05
CA ASP A 187 -2.31 -14.48 -27.84
C ASP A 187 -0.86 -14.27 -27.36
N LYS A 188 -0.61 -13.28 -26.50
CA LYS A 188 0.73 -12.96 -26.00
C LYS A 188 1.04 -13.73 -24.72
N PRO A 189 2.16 -14.48 -24.63
CA PRO A 189 2.56 -15.19 -23.41
C PRO A 189 2.61 -14.31 -22.14
N ALA A 190 2.97 -13.02 -22.30
CA ALA A 190 2.99 -12.06 -21.20
C ALA A 190 1.60 -11.86 -20.56
N SER A 191 0.52 -11.88 -21.36
CA SER A 191 -0.86 -11.76 -20.85
C SER A 191 -1.26 -12.96 -20.00
N TRP A 192 -0.86 -14.17 -20.39
CA TRP A 192 -1.04 -15.38 -19.57
C TRP A 192 -0.31 -15.27 -18.24
N ALA A 193 0.93 -14.78 -18.24
CA ALA A 193 1.68 -14.56 -17.01
C ALA A 193 0.96 -13.58 -16.07
N VAL A 194 0.41 -12.49 -16.60
CA VAL A 194 -0.37 -11.52 -15.82
C VAL A 194 -1.63 -12.15 -15.23
N VAL A 195 -2.40 -12.93 -16.00
CA VAL A 195 -3.57 -13.66 -15.47
C VAL A 195 -3.17 -14.63 -14.36
N CYS A 196 -2.10 -15.40 -14.56
CA CYS A 196 -1.59 -16.32 -13.54
C CYS A 196 -1.16 -15.59 -12.25
N ILE A 197 -0.48 -14.45 -12.37
CA ILE A 197 -0.10 -13.62 -11.22
C ILE A 197 -1.35 -13.10 -10.50
N MET A 198 -2.35 -12.60 -11.24
CA MET A 198 -3.60 -12.12 -10.65
C MET A 198 -4.36 -13.23 -9.92
N LEU A 199 -4.42 -14.43 -10.49
CA LEU A 199 -5.00 -15.61 -9.84
C LEU A 199 -4.23 -15.98 -8.58
N ALA A 200 -2.90 -16.03 -8.64
CA ALA A 200 -2.05 -16.34 -7.48
C ALA A 200 -2.29 -15.34 -6.33
N VAL A 201 -2.26 -14.02 -6.62
CA VAL A 201 -2.51 -12.97 -5.63
C VAL A 201 -3.92 -13.07 -5.01
N THR A 202 -4.93 -13.41 -5.82
CA THR A 202 -6.33 -13.54 -5.37
C THR A 202 -6.57 -14.82 -4.54
N LEU A 203 -5.86 -15.90 -4.85
CA LEU A 203 -6.06 -17.20 -4.19
C LEU A 203 -5.24 -17.38 -2.91
N THR A 204 -4.32 -16.47 -2.61
CA THR A 204 -3.50 -16.50 -1.39
C THR A 204 -3.78 -15.31 -0.45
N PRO A 205 -5.01 -15.20 0.11
CA PRO A 205 -5.30 -14.14 1.09
C PRO A 205 -4.54 -14.40 2.39
N LYS A 206 -3.83 -13.37 2.90
CA LYS A 206 -3.27 -13.37 4.27
C LYS A 206 -4.14 -12.57 5.25
N ASP A 207 -4.66 -11.42 4.82
CA ASP A 207 -5.54 -10.55 5.61
C ASP A 207 -6.63 -9.93 4.72
N PRO A 208 -7.82 -10.56 4.59
CA PRO A 208 -8.89 -10.04 3.74
C PRO A 208 -9.32 -8.61 4.08
N ARG A 209 -9.21 -8.19 5.35
CA ARG A 209 -9.57 -6.83 5.75
C ARG A 209 -8.56 -5.83 5.22
N GLY A 210 -7.27 -6.07 5.48
CA GLY A 210 -6.17 -5.26 4.97
C GLY A 210 -6.19 -5.19 3.44
N ASP A 211 -6.42 -6.32 2.77
CA ASP A 211 -6.48 -6.40 1.32
C ASP A 211 -7.62 -5.55 0.73
N VAL A 212 -8.82 -5.62 1.32
CA VAL A 212 -9.96 -4.81 0.87
C VAL A 212 -9.69 -3.32 1.09
N MET A 213 -9.07 -2.95 2.22
CA MET A 213 -8.71 -1.55 2.49
C MET A 213 -7.67 -1.03 1.50
N LEU A 214 -6.69 -1.86 1.14
CA LEU A 214 -5.65 -1.55 0.18
C LEU A 214 -6.19 -1.47 -1.25
N PHE A 215 -7.04 -2.41 -1.63
CA PHE A 215 -7.74 -2.41 -2.91
C PHE A 215 -8.63 -1.16 -3.06
N LEU A 216 -9.38 -0.81 -2.01
CA LEU A 216 -10.20 0.40 -2.00
C LEU A 216 -9.33 1.66 -2.08
N ALA A 217 -8.27 1.75 -1.31
CA ALA A 217 -7.33 2.88 -1.35
C ALA A 217 -6.69 3.07 -2.72
N GLY A 218 -6.24 1.98 -3.35
CA GLY A 218 -5.67 2.03 -4.69
C GLY A 218 -6.70 2.39 -5.76
N THR A 219 -7.91 1.84 -5.66
CA THR A 219 -9.02 2.22 -6.56
C THR A 219 -9.36 3.71 -6.41
N SER A 220 -9.44 4.23 -5.19
CA SER A 220 -9.70 5.65 -4.93
C SER A 220 -8.64 6.57 -5.53
N LEU A 221 -7.35 6.25 -5.36
CA LEU A 221 -6.27 7.02 -5.99
C LEU A 221 -6.29 6.86 -7.52
N GLY A 222 -6.57 5.65 -8.00
CA GLY A 222 -6.67 5.30 -9.41
C GLY A 222 -7.71 6.11 -10.17
N VAL A 223 -8.82 6.52 -9.53
CA VAL A 223 -9.81 7.42 -10.15
C VAL A 223 -9.14 8.71 -10.62
N PHE A 224 -8.34 9.35 -9.76
CA PHE A 224 -7.68 10.62 -10.06
C PHE A 224 -6.54 10.44 -11.06
N LEU A 225 -5.72 9.39 -10.88
CA LEU A 225 -4.58 9.11 -11.76
C LEU A 225 -5.02 8.79 -13.20
N GLU A 226 -5.97 7.86 -13.35
CA GLU A 226 -6.48 7.48 -14.68
C GLU A 226 -7.27 8.60 -15.31
N TYR A 227 -8.11 9.32 -14.55
CA TYR A 227 -8.85 10.44 -15.11
C TYR A 227 -7.91 11.52 -15.61
N TRP A 228 -6.89 11.90 -14.82
CA TRP A 228 -5.89 12.86 -15.25
C TRP A 228 -5.17 12.36 -16.52
N GLY A 229 -4.57 11.18 -16.47
CA GLY A 229 -3.74 10.69 -17.57
C GLY A 229 -4.50 10.49 -18.88
N THR A 230 -5.72 9.94 -18.81
CA THR A 230 -6.52 9.67 -20.02
C THR A 230 -7.20 10.92 -20.56
N SER A 231 -7.66 11.85 -19.71
CA SER A 231 -8.29 13.10 -20.17
C SER A 231 -7.30 14.10 -20.76
N ARG A 232 -5.99 13.97 -20.46
CA ARG A 232 -4.90 14.77 -21.05
C ARG A 232 -4.10 14.00 -22.10
N GLN A 233 -4.55 12.78 -22.45
CA GLN A 233 -3.89 11.92 -23.43
C GLN A 233 -2.42 11.61 -23.09
N CYS A 234 -2.05 11.65 -21.81
CA CYS A 234 -0.75 11.18 -21.35
C CYS A 234 -0.59 9.68 -21.70
N TRP A 235 -1.67 8.92 -21.53
CA TRP A 235 -1.84 7.60 -22.11
C TRP A 235 -3.25 7.43 -22.65
N THR A 236 -3.42 6.50 -23.59
CA THR A 236 -4.71 6.13 -24.17
C THR A 236 -4.80 4.62 -24.21
N TYR A 237 -5.87 4.08 -23.64
CA TYR A 237 -6.19 2.65 -23.73
C TYR A 237 -6.86 2.34 -25.06
N TYR A 238 -6.75 1.09 -25.51
CA TYR A 238 -7.40 0.64 -26.74
C TYR A 238 -8.94 0.79 -26.72
N THR A 239 -9.55 0.91 -25.53
CA THR A 239 -11.00 1.14 -25.36
C THR A 239 -11.40 2.61 -25.53
N HIS A 240 -10.45 3.54 -25.57
CA HIS A 240 -10.66 4.99 -25.65
C HIS A 240 -11.55 5.59 -24.53
N GLN A 241 -11.74 4.86 -23.42
CA GLN A 241 -12.51 5.34 -22.26
C GLN A 241 -11.71 6.34 -21.42
N VAL A 242 -12.42 7.28 -20.77
CA VAL A 242 -11.84 8.33 -19.91
C VAL A 242 -12.63 8.42 -18.58
N PRO A 243 -12.10 7.93 -17.45
CA PRO A 243 -11.10 6.86 -17.38
C PRO A 243 -11.74 5.49 -17.66
N PRO A 244 -10.99 4.47 -18.12
CA PRO A 244 -11.51 3.11 -18.19
C PRO A 244 -11.75 2.58 -16.77
N PRO A 245 -12.97 2.11 -16.42
CA PRO A 245 -13.27 1.65 -15.07
C PRO A 245 -12.35 0.53 -14.59
N ILE A 246 -11.97 -0.39 -15.47
CA ILE A 246 -11.09 -1.51 -15.11
C ILE A 246 -9.66 -1.05 -14.81
N ALA A 247 -9.16 -0.03 -15.52
CA ALA A 247 -7.85 0.56 -15.26
C ALA A 247 -7.82 1.26 -13.89
N VAL A 248 -8.89 1.97 -13.53
CA VAL A 248 -9.05 2.58 -12.19
C VAL A 248 -8.95 1.52 -11.10
N VAL A 249 -9.67 0.41 -11.24
CA VAL A 249 -9.67 -0.68 -10.25
C VAL A 249 -8.33 -1.45 -10.26
N ALA A 250 -7.62 -1.48 -11.39
CA ALA A 250 -6.30 -2.12 -11.49
C ALA A 250 -5.26 -1.49 -10.55
N HIS A 251 -5.36 -0.21 -10.21
CA HIS A 251 -4.52 0.42 -9.18
C HIS A 251 -4.70 -0.24 -7.80
N GLY A 252 -5.96 -0.55 -7.45
CA GLY A 252 -6.29 -1.30 -6.23
C GLY A 252 -5.63 -2.68 -6.19
N PHE A 253 -5.72 -3.41 -7.30
CA PHE A 253 -5.13 -4.74 -7.40
C PHE A 253 -3.60 -4.71 -7.45
N ALA A 254 -3.01 -3.77 -8.19
CA ALA A 254 -1.56 -3.59 -8.27
C ALA A 254 -0.97 -3.29 -6.89
N ALA A 255 -1.60 -2.39 -6.12
CA ALA A 255 -1.18 -2.10 -4.75
C ALA A 255 -1.19 -3.36 -3.87
N LEU A 256 -2.23 -4.21 -3.99
CA LEU A 256 -2.28 -5.49 -3.30
C LEU A 256 -1.12 -6.42 -3.70
N ALA A 257 -0.85 -6.55 -5.00
CA ALA A 257 0.24 -7.38 -5.50
C ALA A 257 1.60 -6.89 -5.00
N PHE A 258 1.88 -5.58 -5.03
CA PHE A 258 3.12 -5.01 -4.52
C PHE A 258 3.28 -5.25 -3.02
N ASN A 259 2.22 -5.03 -2.25
CA ASN A 259 2.21 -5.26 -0.81
C ASN A 259 2.49 -6.74 -0.48
N ARG A 260 1.90 -7.69 -1.22
CA ARG A 260 2.17 -9.13 -1.09
C ARG A 260 3.63 -9.47 -1.32
N VAL A 261 4.24 -8.90 -2.37
CA VAL A 261 5.67 -9.08 -2.66
C VAL A 261 6.51 -8.49 -1.54
N ALA A 262 6.23 -7.26 -1.10
CA ALA A 262 6.93 -6.61 0.00
C ALA A 262 6.84 -7.43 1.32
N GLN A 263 5.66 -7.96 1.66
CA GLN A 263 5.47 -8.85 2.81
C GLN A 263 6.31 -10.13 2.67
N ALA A 264 6.28 -10.78 1.50
CA ALA A 264 7.06 -11.99 1.26
C ALA A 264 8.57 -11.73 1.40
N ILE A 265 9.07 -10.61 0.87
CA ILE A 265 10.47 -10.22 1.04
C ILE A 265 10.78 -9.95 2.52
N ALA A 266 9.92 -9.22 3.23
CA ALA A 266 10.10 -8.95 4.65
C ALA A 266 10.18 -10.24 5.49
N GLU A 267 9.27 -11.18 5.24
CA GLU A 267 9.25 -12.50 5.91
C GLU A 267 10.54 -13.29 5.64
N ARG A 268 11.03 -13.29 4.39
CA ARG A 268 12.28 -13.96 4.04
C ARG A 268 13.51 -13.28 4.66
N LEU A 269 13.55 -11.95 4.68
CA LEU A 269 14.62 -11.20 5.32
C LEU A 269 14.61 -11.39 6.84
N ALA A 270 13.44 -11.51 7.47
CA ALA A 270 13.33 -11.80 8.91
C ALA A 270 13.85 -13.20 9.27
N ILE A 271 13.72 -14.18 8.36
CA ILE A 271 14.31 -15.52 8.54
C ILE A 271 15.84 -15.45 8.44
N VAL A 272 16.37 -14.59 7.55
CA VAL A 272 17.81 -14.51 7.26
C VAL A 272 18.55 -13.54 8.20
N ALA A 273 17.89 -12.52 8.73
CA ALA A 273 18.52 -11.52 9.59
C ALA A 273 19.18 -12.12 10.85
N PRO A 274 18.55 -13.06 11.59
CA PRO A 274 19.22 -13.77 12.68
C PRO A 274 20.42 -14.63 12.24
N ALA A 275 20.46 -15.07 10.98
CA ALA A 275 21.58 -15.82 10.42
C ALA A 275 22.73 -14.91 9.92
N LEU A 276 22.44 -13.64 9.65
CA LEU A 276 23.42 -12.60 9.29
C LEU A 276 23.91 -11.81 10.52
N GLU A 277 23.14 -11.80 11.60
CA GLU A 277 23.58 -11.40 12.93
C GLU A 277 24.52 -12.47 13.52
N ALA A 278 25.69 -12.62 12.90
CA ALA A 278 26.86 -13.17 13.58
C ALA A 278 27.08 -12.39 14.89
N PRO A 279 27.51 -13.05 15.98
CA PRO A 279 27.62 -12.43 17.30
C PRO A 279 28.57 -11.23 17.26
N GLY A 280 28.02 -10.00 17.25
CA GLY A 280 28.84 -8.78 17.23
C GLY A 280 28.15 -7.46 16.89
N LEU A 281 26.93 -7.45 16.32
CA LEU A 281 26.24 -6.20 15.96
C LEU A 281 24.84 -6.17 16.61
N GLY A 282 24.64 -5.16 17.46
CA GLY A 282 23.51 -5.04 18.38
C GLY A 282 22.12 -5.06 17.75
N SER A 283 21.17 -5.58 18.51
CA SER A 283 19.80 -5.88 18.10
C SER A 283 19.05 -4.71 17.45
N PRO A 284 18.29 -4.95 16.38
CA PRO A 284 17.39 -3.96 15.80
C PRO A 284 16.16 -3.72 16.70
N ALA A 285 15.78 -2.45 16.82
CA ALA A 285 14.59 -2.00 17.54
C ALA A 285 13.28 -2.66 17.05
N PRO A 286 12.30 -2.90 17.94
CA PRO A 286 11.11 -3.68 17.67
C PRO A 286 10.19 -3.00 16.64
N GLY A 287 9.95 -3.71 15.53
CA GLY A 287 9.02 -3.31 14.48
C GLY A 287 7.72 -4.11 14.54
N LEU A 288 6.60 -3.41 14.50
CA LEU A 288 5.25 -3.86 14.11
C LEU A 288 4.46 -4.87 14.98
N GLU A 289 5.01 -5.45 16.05
CA GLU A 289 4.20 -6.29 16.96
C GLU A 289 3.26 -5.50 17.88
N ALA A 290 3.45 -4.18 18.02
CA ALA A 290 2.65 -3.35 18.94
C ALA A 290 1.50 -2.62 18.22
N LEU A 291 0.58 -3.36 17.60
CA LEU A 291 -0.81 -2.92 17.55
C LEU A 291 -1.56 -3.69 18.64
N PRO A 292 -2.04 -3.01 19.71
CA PRO A 292 -2.84 -3.68 20.74
C PRO A 292 -4.12 -4.21 20.08
N GLY A 293 -4.23 -5.53 19.93
CA GLY A 293 -5.39 -6.17 19.32
C GLY A 293 -5.13 -7.48 18.57
N ALA A 294 -3.88 -7.86 18.28
CA ALA A 294 -3.55 -9.20 17.79
C ALA A 294 -3.50 -10.21 18.95
N ALA A 295 -4.56 -10.28 19.74
CA ALA A 295 -4.78 -11.45 20.59
C ALA A 295 -5.31 -12.57 19.69
N SER A 296 -4.59 -13.68 19.68
CA SER A 296 -4.95 -14.94 19.02
C SER A 296 -6.37 -15.35 19.39
N ALA A 297 -7.27 -15.30 18.40
CA ALA A 297 -8.49 -16.08 18.43
C ALA A 297 -8.20 -17.41 17.73
N GLU A 298 -7.89 -18.43 18.53
CA GLU A 298 -8.20 -19.82 18.18
C GLU A 298 -9.73 -20.02 18.19
#